data_AF-A0A7S0FYW8-F1
#
_entry.id   AF-A0A7S0FYW8-F1
#
_cell.length_a   1.000
_cell.length_b   1.000
_cell.length_c   1.000
_cell.angle_alpha   90.00
_cell.angle_beta   90.00
_cell.angle_gamma   90.00
#
_symmetry.space_group_name_H-M   'P 1'
#
loop_
_entity.id
_entity.type
_entity.pdbx_description
1 polymer ?
#
loop_
_entity_poly.entity_id
_entity_poly.type
_entity_poly.pdbx_seq_one_letter_code
_entity_poly.pdbx_strand_id
1 'polypeptide(L)'
;CFVPSALVTLADGNRKAIGSVSPGEMVLSWDDSGQSAAPAKVIGVARHNRSALMHVLLDDGVTRIISTPDHPYWSHGRQRVVSMDPGATGAEYGLPAALMHPRETFANETGDP
;
A
#
# COMPACT_ATOMS: atom_id res chain seq x y z
N CYS A 1 -7.37 0.98 -3.66
CA CYS A 1 -6.71 2.22 -3.18
C CYS A 1 -6.79 2.35 -1.66
N PHE A 2 -5.92 3.14 -1.04
CA PHE A 2 -6.05 3.56 0.37
C PHE A 2 -7.03 4.74 0.51
N VAL A 3 -7.56 4.94 1.72
CA VAL A 3 -8.34 6.14 2.04
C VAL A 3 -7.44 7.41 2.03
N PRO A 4 -7.99 8.61 1.74
CA PRO A 4 -7.19 9.83 1.62
C PRO A 4 -6.42 10.23 2.91
N SER A 5 -6.88 9.78 4.07
CA SER A 5 -6.24 10.03 5.36
C SER A 5 -5.11 9.05 5.69
N ALA A 6 -4.90 8.00 4.88
CA ALA A 6 -3.80 7.08 5.07
C ALA A 6 -2.46 7.84 4.99
N LEU A 7 -1.55 7.56 5.91
CA LEU A 7 -0.27 8.24 5.97
C LEU A 7 0.74 7.59 5.02
N VAL A 8 1.53 8.43 4.36
CA VAL A 8 2.73 8.03 3.64
C VAL A 8 3.93 8.76 4.21
N THR A 9 5.09 8.11 4.13
CA THR A 9 6.36 8.68 4.59
C THR A 9 7.01 9.45 3.45
N LEU A 10 7.31 10.73 3.71
CA LEU A 10 8.03 11.62 2.81
C LEU A 10 9.52 11.26 2.79
N ALA A 11 10.26 11.74 1.79
CA ALA A 11 11.69 11.44 1.67
C ALA A 11 12.56 11.94 2.85
N ASP A 12 12.06 12.91 3.62
CA ASP A 12 12.70 13.43 4.83
C ASP A 12 12.30 12.68 6.11
N GLY A 13 11.47 11.63 6.00
CA GLY A 13 10.95 10.86 7.12
C GLY A 13 9.68 11.41 7.76
N ASN A 14 9.24 12.63 7.40
CA ASN A 14 7.96 13.16 7.89
C ASN A 14 6.80 12.37 7.29
N ARG A 15 5.65 12.34 7.99
CA ARG A 15 4.45 11.67 7.51
C ARG A 15 3.39 12.67 7.05
N LYS A 16 2.74 12.36 5.93
CA LYS A 16 1.69 13.19 5.34
C LYS A 16 0.52 12.31 4.91
N ALA A 17 -0.70 12.82 5.00
CA ALA A 17 -1.87 12.14 4.43
C ALA A 17 -1.71 12.03 2.90
N ILE A 18 -1.91 10.82 2.36
CA ILE A 18 -1.75 10.53 0.93
C ILE A 18 -2.67 11.39 0.06
N GLY A 19 -3.85 11.75 0.56
CA GLY A 19 -4.80 12.62 -0.13
C GLY A 19 -4.31 14.05 -0.33
N SER A 20 -3.31 14.48 0.44
CA SER A 20 -2.68 15.80 0.39
C SER A 20 -1.33 15.80 -0.33
N VAL A 21 -0.87 14.63 -0.79
CA VAL A 21 0.33 14.52 -1.61
C VAL A 21 0.05 15.04 -3.02
N SER A 22 0.99 15.81 -3.56
CA SER A 22 0.92 16.42 -4.88
C SER A 22 2.04 15.93 -5.79
N PRO A 23 1.83 15.89 -7.13
CA PRO A 23 2.90 15.64 -8.07
C PRO A 23 4.07 16.60 -7.84
N GLY A 24 5.29 16.06 -7.87
CA GLY A 24 6.52 16.80 -7.61
C GLY A 24 7.09 16.61 -6.21
N GLU A 25 6.28 16.20 -5.22
CA GLU A 25 6.76 15.89 -3.88
C GLU A 25 7.61 14.61 -3.86
N MET A 26 8.55 14.53 -2.91
CA MET A 26 9.42 13.38 -2.70
C MET A 26 8.88 12.52 -1.56
N VAL A 27 8.65 11.24 -1.84
CA VAL A 27 8.15 10.23 -0.88
C VAL A 27 9.09 9.05 -0.81
N LEU A 28 9.02 8.24 0.24
CA LEU A 28 9.65 6.93 0.23
C LEU A 28 8.82 5.97 -0.63
N SER A 29 9.51 5.25 -1.51
CA SER A 29 8.96 4.17 -2.33
C SER A 29 9.89 2.96 -2.28
N TRP A 30 9.43 1.80 -2.75
CA TRP A 30 10.23 0.59 -2.76
C TRP A 30 11.09 0.52 -4.03
N ASP A 31 12.41 0.39 -3.85
CA ASP A 31 13.34 0.05 -4.93
C ASP A 31 13.59 -1.46 -4.92
N ASP A 32 13.09 -2.15 -5.95
CA ASP A 32 13.23 -3.59 -6.10
C ASP A 32 14.68 -4.02 -6.41
N SER A 33 15.50 -3.12 -6.98
CA SER A 33 16.90 -3.43 -7.26
C SER A 33 17.76 -3.41 -5.99
N GLY A 34 17.54 -2.42 -5.13
CA GLY A 34 18.18 -2.30 -3.82
C GLY A 34 17.50 -3.09 -2.70
N GLN A 35 16.30 -3.62 -2.94
CA GLN A 35 15.45 -4.27 -1.92
C GLN A 35 15.30 -3.39 -0.66
N SER A 36 15.07 -2.10 -0.88
CA SER A 36 15.01 -1.10 0.20
C SER A 36 14.10 0.06 -0.18
N ALA A 37 13.65 0.81 0.83
CA ALA A 37 12.95 2.07 0.57
C ALA A 37 13.93 3.16 0.11
N ALA A 38 13.57 3.89 -0.94
CA ALA A 38 14.34 4.99 -1.50
C ALA A 38 13.44 6.19 -1.83
N PRO A 39 13.97 7.43 -1.78
CA PRO A 39 13.24 8.60 -2.23
C PRO A 39 12.82 8.51 -3.70
N ALA A 40 11.54 8.74 -3.97
CA ALA A 40 10.95 8.78 -5.30
C ALA A 40 10.07 10.02 -5.47
N LYS A 41 10.07 10.57 -6.69
CA LYS A 41 9.24 11.73 -7.04
C LYS A 41 7.84 11.27 -7.43
N VAL A 42 6.82 11.86 -6.82
CA VAL A 42 5.43 11.63 -7.22
C VAL A 42 5.19 12.22 -8.61
N ILE A 43 4.81 11.38 -9.57
CA ILE A 43 4.55 11.81 -10.96
C ILE A 43 3.06 12.11 -11.24
N GLY A 44 2.16 11.65 -10.38
CA GLY A 44 0.72 11.77 -10.55
C GLY A 44 -0.04 11.26 -9.34
N VAL A 45 -1.32 11.59 -9.26
CA VAL A 45 -2.22 11.12 -8.19
C VAL A 45 -3.49 10.56 -8.83
N ALA A 46 -3.74 9.26 -8.63
CA ALA A 46 -4.98 8.62 -9.03
C ALA A 46 -6.01 8.70 -7.90
N ARG A 47 -7.26 9.05 -8.24
CA ARG A 47 -8.37 9.13 -7.29
C ARG A 47 -9.54 8.31 -7.82
N HIS A 48 -10.11 7.47 -6.97
CA HIS A 48 -11.21 6.60 -7.32
C HIS A 48 -12.31 6.69 -6.26
N ASN A 49 -13.56 6.82 -6.72
CA ASN A 49 -14.73 6.68 -5.85
C ASN A 49 -15.05 5.20 -5.70
N ARG A 50 -15.08 4.72 -4.47
CA ARG A 50 -15.31 3.31 -4.11
C ARG A 50 -16.24 3.27 -2.89
N SER A 51 -17.19 2.35 -2.90
CA SER A 51 -18.20 2.19 -1.84
C SER A 51 -17.80 1.14 -0.80
N ALA A 52 -16.93 0.19 -1.16
CA ALA A 52 -16.45 -0.87 -0.28
C ALA A 52 -15.05 -0.56 0.25
N LEU A 53 -14.89 -0.74 1.57
CA LEU A 53 -13.61 -0.63 2.28
C LEU A 53 -13.36 -1.91 3.07
N MET A 54 -12.09 -2.22 3.29
CA MET A 54 -11.60 -3.26 4.17
C MET A 54 -10.65 -2.68 5.21
N HIS A 55 -10.55 -3.35 6.35
CA HIS A 55 -9.69 -2.96 7.46
C HIS A 55 -8.69 -4.08 7.70
N VAL A 56 -7.39 -3.75 7.65
CA VAL A 56 -6.32 -4.62 8.13
C VAL A 56 -5.93 -4.13 9.52
N LEU A 57 -6.13 -4.98 10.52
CA LEU A 57 -5.68 -4.72 11.90
C LEU A 57 -4.23 -5.19 12.02
N LEU A 58 -3.34 -4.32 12.48
CA LEU A 58 -1.96 -4.70 12.75
C LEU A 58 -1.84 -5.44 14.09
N ASP A 59 -0.72 -6.12 14.29
CA ASP A 59 -0.50 -6.97 15.48
C ASP A 59 -0.47 -6.20 16.81
N ASP A 60 -0.34 -4.86 16.77
CA ASP A 60 -0.51 -4.00 17.95
C ASP A 60 -1.97 -3.94 18.46
N GLY A 61 -2.93 -4.52 17.71
CA GLY A 61 -4.34 -4.60 18.06
C GLY A 61 -5.10 -3.27 17.98
N VAL A 62 -4.45 -2.18 17.55
CA VAL A 62 -5.01 -0.82 17.56
C VAL A 62 -4.93 -0.18 16.20
N THR A 63 -3.78 -0.29 15.53
CA THR A 63 -3.52 0.35 14.25
C THR A 63 -4.28 -0.35 13.14
N ARG A 64 -4.93 0.47 12.29
CA ARG A 64 -5.73 -0.01 11.16
C ARG A 64 -5.23 0.61 9.87
N ILE A 65 -5.00 -0.24 8.87
CA ILE A 65 -4.84 0.18 7.49
C ILE A 65 -6.20 0.02 6.81
N ILE A 66 -6.70 1.10 6.21
CA ILE A 66 -8.00 1.13 5.55
C ILE A 66 -7.79 1.32 4.05
N SER A 67 -8.28 0.37 3.26
CA SER A 67 -8.15 0.36 1.81
C SER A 67 -9.38 -0.29 1.17
N THR A 68 -9.44 -0.31 -0.15
CA THR A 68 -10.48 -1.04 -0.88
C THR A 68 -10.12 -2.52 -0.98
N PRO A 69 -11.09 -3.44 -1.09
CA PRO A 69 -10.83 -4.88 -1.15
C PRO A 69 -9.89 -5.32 -2.29
N ASP A 70 -9.94 -4.62 -3.43
CA ASP A 70 -9.10 -4.85 -4.62
C ASP A 70 -7.67 -4.32 -4.48
N HIS A 71 -7.34 -3.63 -3.38
CA HIS A 71 -6.04 -3.00 -3.24
C HIS A 71 -4.92 -4.06 -3.15
N PRO A 72 -3.88 -3.98 -4.00
CA PRO A 72 -2.77 -4.93 -3.95
C PRO A 72 -1.86 -4.66 -2.75
N TYR A 73 -1.50 -5.72 -2.02
CA TYR A 73 -0.48 -5.73 -0.99
C TYR A 73 0.62 -6.70 -1.37
N TRP A 74 1.88 -6.35 -1.13
CA TRP A 74 2.98 -7.30 -1.20
C TRP A 74 3.07 -8.09 0.11
N SER A 75 2.79 -9.39 0.08
CA SER A 75 2.96 -10.27 1.23
C SER A 75 4.40 -10.75 1.32
N HIS A 76 5.09 -10.38 2.40
CA HIS A 76 6.46 -10.82 2.69
C HIS A 76 6.49 -12.34 2.94
N GLY A 77 5.54 -12.88 3.72
CA GLY A 77 5.51 -14.32 4.02
C GLY A 77 5.25 -15.20 2.79
N ARG A 78 4.57 -14.66 1.77
CA ARG A 78 4.14 -15.42 0.57
C ARG A 78 4.90 -15.04 -0.69
N GLN A 79 5.73 -14.00 -0.63
CA GLN A 79 6.53 -13.46 -1.73
C GLN A 79 5.68 -13.24 -2.99
N ARG A 80 4.51 -12.62 -2.83
CA ARG A 80 3.56 -12.35 -3.92
C ARG A 80 2.58 -11.24 -3.57
N VAL A 81 1.94 -10.69 -4.59
CA VAL A 81 0.81 -9.77 -4.43
C VAL A 81 -0.42 -10.53 -3.93
N VAL A 82 -1.09 -9.97 -2.92
CA VAL A 82 -2.35 -10.45 -2.35
C VAL A 82 -3.37 -9.31 -2.23
N SER A 83 -4.65 -9.65 -2.28
CA SER A 83 -5.76 -8.74 -2.02
C SER A 83 -7.01 -9.50 -1.56
N MET A 84 -8.02 -8.79 -1.07
CA MET A 84 -9.31 -9.41 -0.71
C MET A 84 -10.20 -9.68 -1.92
N ASP A 85 -9.96 -9.01 -3.05
CA ASP A 85 -10.59 -9.29 -4.35
C ASP A 85 -9.54 -9.38 -5.47
N PRO A 86 -8.88 -10.56 -5.64
CA PRO A 86 -7.84 -10.74 -6.65
C PRO A 86 -8.34 -10.59 -8.09
N GLY A 87 -9.62 -10.89 -8.34
CA GLY A 87 -10.24 -10.72 -9.64
C GLY A 87 -10.32 -9.24 -10.03
N ALA A 88 -10.82 -8.40 -9.12
CA ALA A 88 -10.82 -6.96 -9.31
C ALA A 88 -9.40 -6.37 -9.37
N THR A 89 -8.45 -6.89 -8.57
CA THR A 89 -7.05 -6.47 -8.66
C THR A 89 -6.47 -6.71 -10.06
N GLY A 90 -6.71 -7.90 -10.63
CA GLY A 90 -6.27 -8.22 -11.99
C GLY A 90 -6.93 -7.33 -13.04
N ALA A 91 -8.23 -7.08 -12.93
CA ALA A 91 -8.98 -6.26 -13.88
C ALA A 91 -8.58 -4.78 -13.85
N GLU A 92 -8.38 -4.19 -12.66
CA GLU A 92 -8.15 -2.76 -12.48
C GLU A 92 -6.66 -2.36 -12.60
N TYR A 93 -5.74 -3.21 -12.13
CA TYR A 93 -4.31 -2.90 -12.08
C TYR A 93 -3.48 -3.74 -13.05
N GLY A 94 -4.05 -4.76 -13.69
CA GLY A 94 -3.29 -5.68 -14.55
C GLY A 94 -2.29 -6.55 -13.78
N LEU A 95 -2.46 -6.70 -12.46
CA LEU A 95 -1.55 -7.42 -11.58
C LEU A 95 -2.13 -8.79 -11.19
N PRO A 96 -1.36 -9.89 -11.34
CA PRO A 96 -1.78 -11.17 -10.77
C PRO A 96 -1.71 -11.08 -9.24
N ALA A 97 -2.83 -11.39 -8.59
CA ALA A 97 -2.94 -11.42 -7.13
C ALA A 97 -3.48 -12.77 -6.65
N ALA A 98 -3.09 -13.17 -5.44
CA ALA A 98 -3.72 -14.27 -4.72
C ALA A 98 -4.67 -13.74 -3.64
N LEU A 99 -5.60 -14.57 -3.17
CA LEU A 99 -6.48 -14.21 -2.07
C LEU A 99 -5.63 -13.98 -0.80
N MET A 100 -5.82 -12.82 -0.16
CA MET A 100 -5.22 -12.45 1.12
C MET A 100 -5.73 -13.38 2.23
N HIS A 101 -4.81 -13.89 3.06
CA HIS A 101 -5.18 -14.69 4.22
C HIS A 101 -5.63 -13.83 5.40
N PRO A 102 -6.36 -14.38 6.38
CA PRO A 102 -6.72 -13.66 7.62
C PRO A 102 -5.52 -13.15 8.42
N ARG A 103 -4.34 -13.75 8.23
CA ARG A 103 -3.05 -13.31 8.77
C ARG A 103 -2.05 -13.27 7.63
N GLU A 104 -1.40 -12.14 7.46
CA GLU A 104 -0.34 -11.90 6.50
C GLU A 104 0.81 -11.16 7.18
N THR A 105 2.01 -11.31 6.64
CA THR A 105 3.18 -10.53 7.04
C THR A 105 3.50 -9.56 5.92
N PHE A 106 3.56 -8.27 6.21
CA PHE A 106 3.90 -7.21 5.25
C PHE A 106 5.19 -6.54 5.68
N ALA A 107 6.02 -6.17 4.71
CA ALA A 107 7.21 -5.39 5.01
C ALA A 107 6.81 -3.96 5.42
N ASN A 108 7.48 -3.42 6.44
CA ASN A 108 7.43 -2.02 6.81
C ASN A 108 8.31 -1.17 5.85
N GLU A 109 8.44 0.13 6.14
CA GLU A 109 9.23 1.05 5.32
C GLU A 109 10.75 0.84 5.37
N THR A 110 11.27 0.00 6.28
CA THR A 110 12.68 -0.43 6.30
C THR A 110 12.90 -1.78 5.61
N GLY A 111 11.82 -2.42 5.14
CA GLY A 111 11.87 -3.75 4.53
C GLY A 111 11.72 -4.90 5.54
N ASP A 112 11.57 -4.59 6.82
CA ASP A 112 11.42 -5.59 7.90
C ASP A 112 9.97 -6.09 7.98
N PRO A 113 9.75 -7.39 8.26
CA PRO A 113 8.43 -8.00 8.37
C PRO A 113 7.63 -7.59 9.62
#